data_AF-A0A126PCB2-F1
#
_entry.id   AF-A0A126PCB2-F1
#
_cell.length_a   1.000
_cell.length_b   1.000
_cell.length_c   1.000
_cell.angle_alpha   90.00
_cell.angle_beta   90.00
_cell.angle_gamma   90.00
#
_symmetry.space_group_name_H-M   'P 1'
#
loop_
_entity.id
_entity.type
_entity.pdbx_description
1 polymer ?
#
loop_
_entity_poly.entity_id
_entity_poly.type
_entity_poly.pdbx_seq_one_letter_code
_entity_poly.pdbx_strand_id
1 'polypeptide(L)' 'MTHKKKWLLFAPAGLVAIGAGASMVHWAGALKDRRVPAPQWVAAGTAALVVLNAGVSLVGRSVVEKVLHEVREKPAPGA' A
#
# COMPACT_ATOMS: atom_id res chain seq x y z
N MET A 1 14.99 13.58 16.54
CA MET A 1 13.52 13.69 16.41
C MET A 1 12.92 12.31 16.26
N THR A 2 11.85 12.03 17.01
CA THR A 2 11.39 10.71 17.46
C THR A 2 11.20 9.62 16.37
N HIS A 3 11.83 8.46 16.58
CA HIS A 3 11.75 7.23 15.75
C HIS A 3 10.30 6.77 15.51
N LYS A 4 9.39 7.12 16.44
CA LYS A 4 7.96 6.82 16.38
C LYS A 4 7.23 7.49 15.20
N LYS A 5 7.74 8.62 14.67
CA LYS A 5 7.10 9.38 13.58
C LYS A 5 7.35 8.80 12.18
N LYS A 6 8.49 8.13 11.94
CA LYS A 6 8.74 7.48 10.64
C LYS A 6 7.80 6.30 10.43
N TRP A 7 7.62 5.47 11.45
CA TRP A 7 6.76 4.29 11.36
C TRP A 7 5.28 4.62 11.20
N LEU A 8 4.81 5.65 11.92
CA LEU A 8 3.46 6.19 11.79
C LEU A 8 3.20 6.91 10.47
N LEU A 9 4.20 7.16 9.62
CA LEU A 9 3.99 7.76 8.30
C LEU A 9 3.83 6.69 7.22
N PHE A 10 4.61 5.61 7.31
CA PHE A 10 4.58 4.52 6.33
C PHE A 10 3.28 3.70 6.38
N ALA A 11 2.74 3.45 7.58
CA ALA A 11 1.48 2.73 7.73
C ALA A 11 0.27 3.48 7.08
N PRO A 12 0.02 4.77 7.37
CA PRO A 12 -1.04 5.51 6.70
C PRO A 12 -0.69 5.86 5.25
N ALA A 13 0.57 6.11 4.88
CA ALA A 13 0.93 6.35 3.48
C ALA A 13 0.62 5.14 2.60
N GLY A 14 0.93 3.94 3.07
CA GLY A 14 0.59 2.72 2.36
C GLY A 14 -0.91 2.41 2.36
N LEU A 15 -1.64 2.71 3.45
CA LEU A 15 -3.10 2.61 3.50
C LEU A 15 -3.78 3.60 2.54
N VAL A 16 -3.26 4.83 2.43
CA VAL A 16 -3.72 5.85 1.48
C VAL A 16 -3.42 5.42 0.04
N ALA A 17 -2.25 4.84 -0.24
CA ALA A 17 -1.93 4.28 -1.55
C ALA A 17 -2.86 3.11 -1.93
N ILE A 18 -3.20 2.24 -0.97
CA ILE A 18 -4.17 1.15 -1.16
C ILE A 18 -5.56 1.73 -1.45
N GLY A 19 -6.01 2.71 -0.68
CA GLY A 19 -7.28 3.41 -0.88
C GLY A 19 -7.35 4.09 -2.25
N ALA A 20 -6.30 4.80 -2.65
CA ALA A 20 -6.19 5.43 -3.97
C ALA A 20 -6.22 4.40 -5.11
N GLY A 21 -5.52 3.27 -4.95
CA GLY A 21 -5.58 2.14 -5.89
C GLY A 21 -7.00 1.57 -6.02
N ALA A 22 -7.68 1.33 -4.90
CA ALA A 22 -9.06 0.83 -4.88
C ALA A 22 -10.05 1.81 -5.54
N SER A 23 -9.91 3.11 -5.29
CA SER A 23 -10.71 4.14 -5.95
C SER A 23 -10.46 4.20 -7.46
N MET A 24 -9.22 4.04 -7.93
CA MET A 24 -8.92 3.96 -9.36
C MET A 24 -9.48 2.69 -10.01
N VAL A 25 -9.47 1.54 -9.31
CA VAL A 25 -10.11 0.31 -9.81
C VAL A 25 -11.62 0.51 -9.97
N HIS A 26 -12.27 1.14 -8.98
CA HIS A 26 -13.69 1.47 -9.07
C HIS A 26 -13.99 2.44 -10.22
N TRP A 27 -13.14 3.46 -10.39
CA TRP A 27 -13.24 4.40 -11.51
C TRP A 27 -13.08 3.71 -12.87
N ALA A 28 -12.13 2.78 -13.02
CA ALA A 28 -11.99 1.97 -14.23
C ALA A 28 -13.26 1.13 -14.51
N GLY A 29 -13.90 0.59 -13.48
CA GLY A 29 -15.22 -0.06 -13.59
C GLY A 29 -16.31 0.90 -14.08
N ALA A 30 -16.33 2.13 -13.58
CA ALA A 30 -17.26 3.15 -14.05
C ALA A 30 -17.01 3.57 -15.52
N LEU A 31 -15.76 3.54 -16.01
CA LEU A 31 -15.47 3.76 -17.43
C LEU A 31 -16.03 2.62 -18.32
N LYS A 32 -15.98 1.38 -17.84
CA LYS A 32 -16.62 0.25 -18.52
C LYS A 32 -18.13 0.48 -18.64
N ASP A 33 -18.79 0.92 -17.57
CA ASP A 33 -20.23 1.23 -17.58
C ASP A 33 -20.59 2.38 -18.53
N ARG A 34 -19.69 3.35 -18.70
CA ARG A 34 -19.84 4.46 -19.66
C ARG A 34 -19.58 4.09 -21.13
N ARG A 35 -19.41 2.79 -21.45
CA ARG A 35 -19.08 2.27 -22.79
C ARG A 35 -17.77 2.85 -23.38
N VAL A 36 -16.82 3.24 -22.54
CA VAL A 36 -15.49 3.65 -23.01
C VAL A 36 -14.77 2.43 -23.61
N PRO A 37 -13.99 2.58 -24.71
CA PRO A 37 -13.26 1.48 -25.33
C PRO A 37 -12.48 0.61 -24.32
N ALA A 38 -12.63 -0.71 -24.49
CA ALA A 38 -11.96 -1.76 -23.72
C ALA A 38 -10.50 -1.47 -23.32
N PRO A 39 -9.60 -1.11 -24.24
CA PRO A 39 -8.20 -0.88 -23.91
C PRO A 39 -7.98 0.24 -22.88
N GLN A 40 -8.87 1.24 -22.84
CA GLN A 40 -8.68 2.43 -21.99
C GLN A 40 -9.02 2.14 -20.53
N TRP A 41 -10.13 1.44 -20.25
CA TRP A 41 -10.46 1.04 -18.89
C TRP A 41 -9.60 -0.13 -18.39
N VAL A 42 -9.16 -1.02 -19.29
CA VAL A 42 -8.20 -2.08 -18.94
C VAL A 42 -6.86 -1.46 -18.56
N ALA A 43 -6.30 -0.54 -19.36
CA ALA A 43 -5.04 0.13 -19.03
C ALA A 43 -5.13 0.93 -17.72
N ALA A 44 -6.25 1.65 -17.49
CA ALA A 44 -6.50 2.34 -16.23
C ALA A 44 -6.57 1.37 -15.04
N GLY A 45 -7.24 0.22 -15.21
CA GLY A 45 -7.31 -0.83 -14.20
C GLY A 45 -5.95 -1.48 -13.92
N THR A 46 -5.13 -1.74 -14.94
CA THR A 46 -3.77 -2.27 -14.79
C THR A 46 -2.88 -1.26 -14.05
N ALA A 47 -2.94 0.01 -14.40
CA ALA A 47 -2.22 1.06 -13.67
C ALA A 47 -2.67 1.13 -12.20
N ALA A 48 -3.98 1.03 -11.94
CA ALA A 48 -4.52 0.99 -10.58
C ALA A 48 -4.00 -0.21 -9.78
N LEU A 49 -3.93 -1.40 -10.39
CA LEU A 49 -3.38 -2.60 -9.79
C LEU A 49 -1.89 -2.48 -9.47
N VAL A 50 -1.11 -1.83 -10.35
CA VAL A 50 0.31 -1.55 -10.09
C VAL A 50 0.47 -0.62 -8.89
N VAL A 51 -0.32 0.44 -8.81
CA VAL A 51 -0.30 1.38 -7.66
C VAL A 51 -0.73 0.67 -6.38
N LEU A 52 -1.77 -0.15 -6.43
CA LEU A 52 -2.24 -0.96 -5.31
C LEU A 52 -1.13 -1.91 -4.82
N ASN A 53 -0.50 -2.63 -5.74
CA ASN A 53 0.56 -3.60 -5.43
C ASN A 53 1.82 -2.92 -4.86
N ALA A 54 2.19 -1.75 -5.40
CA ALA A 54 3.26 -0.91 -4.86
C ALA A 54 2.94 -0.43 -3.44
N GLY A 55 1.69 0.01 -3.19
CA GLY A 55 1.21 0.38 -1.87
C GLY A 55 1.32 -0.78 -0.87
N VAL A 56 0.85 -1.97 -1.23
CA VAL A 56 0.96 -3.18 -0.40
C VAL A 56 2.42 -3.54 -0.10
N SER A 57 3.30 -3.46 -1.10
CA SER A 57 4.73 -3.75 -0.93
C SER A 57 5.43 -2.77 0.02
N LEU A 58 5.07 -1.49 -0.04
CA LEU A 58 5.58 -0.46 0.87
C LEU A 58 5.08 -0.68 2.30
N VAL A 59 3.80 -1.00 2.50
CA VAL A 59 3.28 -1.39 3.83
C VAL A 59 4.02 -2.61 4.35
N GLY A 60 4.15 -3.65 3.52
CA GLY A 60 4.80 -4.91 3.90
C GLY A 60 6.23 -4.71 4.42
N ARG A 61 7.05 -3.95 3.70
CA ARG A 61 8.41 -3.62 4.16
C ARG A 61 8.40 -2.86 5.48
N SER A 62 7.52 -1.88 5.63
CA SER A 62 7.40 -1.06 6.83
C SER A 62 6.98 -1.87 8.07
N VAL A 63 6.12 -2.87 7.89
CA VAL A 63 5.71 -3.79 8.96
C VAL A 63 6.85 -4.74 9.32
N VAL A 64 7.48 -5.38 8.32
CA VAL A 64 8.60 -6.32 8.54
C VAL A 64 9.75 -5.64 9.29
N GLU A 65 10.13 -4.43 8.88
CA GLU A 65 11.24 -3.69 9.47
C GLU A 65 10.96 -3.33 10.95
N LYS A 66 9.69 -3.03 11.29
CA LYS A 66 9.29 -2.78 12.68
C LYS A 66 9.18 -4.02 13.52
N VAL A 67 8.63 -5.11 12.97
CA VAL A 67 8.59 -6.40 13.69
C VAL A 67 10.01 -6.89 13.96
N LEU A 68 10.91 -6.82 12.97
CA LEU A 68 12.31 -7.18 13.12
C LEU A 68 13.00 -6.32 14.18
N HIS A 69 12.74 -5.01 14.20
CA HIS A 69 13.28 -4.09 15.21
C HIS A 69 12.78 -4.42 16.62
N GLU A 70 11.47 -4.65 16.80
CA GLU A 70 10.87 -5.02 18.09
C GLU A 70 11.41 -6.36 18.62
N VAL A 71 11.61 -7.34 17.73
CA VAL A 71 12.21 -8.64 18.09
C VAL A 71 13.67 -8.48 18.50
N ARG A 72 14.42 -7.58 17.85
CA ARG A 72 15.84 -7.29 18.19
C ARG A 72 16.00 -6.45 19.45
N GLU A 73 15.08 -5.52 19.71
CA GLU A 73 15.12 -4.65 20.90
C GLU A 73 14.69 -5.36 22.17
N LYS A 74 13.92 -6.46 22.07
CA LYS A 74 13.68 -7.33 23.23
C LYS A 74 14.93 -8.18 23.46
N PRO A 75 15.79 -7.89 24.47
CA PRO A 75 16.81 -8.84 24.84
C PRO A 75 16.07 -10.09 25.34
N ALA A 76 16.54 -11.27 24.96
CA ALA A 76 16.04 -12.51 25.55
C ALA A 76 16.04 -12.33 27.09
N PRO A 77 14.89 -12.45 27.78
CA PRO A 77 14.91 -12.54 29.23
C PRO A 77 15.53 -13.88 29.58
N GLY A 78 16.82 -13.87 29.92
CA GLY A 78 17.57 -15.03 30.39
C GLY A 78 18.73 -15.42 29.48
N ALA A 79 19.87 -14.75 29.66
CA ALA A 79 21.19 -15.33 29.46
C ALA A 79 21.96 -15.13 30.78
#